data_AF-A0A0B9A257-F1
#
_entry.id   AF-A0A0B9A257-F1
#
_cell.length_a   1.000
_cell.length_b   1.000
_cell.length_c   1.000
_cell.angle_alpha   90.00
_cell.angle_beta   90.00
_cell.angle_gamma   90.00
#
_symmetry.space_group_name_H-M   'P 1'
#
loop_
_entity.id
_entity.type
_entity.pdbx_description
1 polymer ?
#
loop_
_entity_poly.entity_id
_entity_poly.type
_entity_poly.pdbx_seq_one_letter_code
_entity_poly.pdbx_strand_id
1 'polypeptide(L)'
;METKRIDALRAELARDGEVAIGFNRTKQFLRNPAGFLGLRRSSPPSPQVIVNNFGLWAAVDGFPEGGVPWARILEVHITKVNVSSYIDVSIRTPDTPDRRRTLRLPHMLTVDPEVLAKWIVMELMERGNPI
;
A
#
# COMPACT_ATOMS: atom_id res chain seq x y z
N MET A 1 -0.30 -13.42 14.02
CA MET A 1 -0.10 -12.86 12.67
C MET A 1 1.27 -12.25 12.68
N GLU A 2 2.19 -12.74 11.86
CA GLU A 2 3.55 -12.24 11.84
C GLU A 2 3.57 -10.92 11.06
N THR A 3 3.80 -9.81 11.75
CA THR A 3 3.97 -8.50 11.12
C THR A 3 5.27 -8.54 10.31
N LYS A 4 5.19 -8.40 8.98
CA LYS A 4 6.39 -8.31 8.14
C LYS A 4 7.23 -7.11 8.57
N ARG A 5 8.52 -7.33 8.82
CA ARG A 5 9.51 -6.28 9.09
C ARG A 5 10.00 -5.64 7.79
N ILE A 6 10.54 -4.43 7.87
CA ILE A 6 11.07 -3.69 6.71
C ILE A 6 12.09 -4.52 5.93
N ASP A 7 13.04 -5.18 6.61
CA ASP A 7 14.08 -5.97 5.94
C ASP A 7 13.50 -7.11 5.11
N ALA A 8 12.42 -7.74 5.59
CA ALA A 8 11.73 -8.79 4.85
C ALA A 8 11.04 -8.23 3.60
N LEU A 9 10.43 -7.04 3.70
CA LEU A 9 9.78 -6.35 2.57
C LEU A 9 10.81 -5.94 1.51
N ARG A 10 11.97 -5.41 1.93
CA ARG A 10 13.06 -5.05 1.01
C ARG A 10 13.65 -6.29 0.33
N ALA A 11 13.84 -7.38 1.07
CA ALA A 11 14.33 -8.63 0.51
C ALA A 11 13.35 -9.25 -0.50
N GLU A 12 12.04 -9.16 -0.22
CA GLU A 12 10.98 -9.58 -1.15
C GLU A 12 10.97 -8.71 -2.41
N LEU A 13 11.01 -7.37 -2.26
CA LEU A 13 11.11 -6.45 -3.40
C LEU A 13 12.33 -6.73 -4.28
N ALA A 14 13.49 -6.97 -3.66
CA ALA A 14 14.73 -7.26 -4.38
C ALA A 14 14.67 -8.60 -5.12
N ARG A 15 13.94 -9.59 -4.59
CA ARG A 15 13.81 -10.92 -5.19
C ARG A 15 12.78 -10.94 -6.31
N ASP A 16 11.61 -10.39 -6.04
CA ASP A 16 10.40 -10.60 -6.85
C ASP A 16 10.05 -9.37 -7.70
N GLY A 17 10.73 -8.24 -7.49
CA GLY A 17 10.51 -6.98 -8.21
C GLY A 17 9.26 -6.20 -7.76
N GLU A 18 8.39 -6.84 -6.98
CA GLU A 18 7.21 -6.26 -6.37
C GLU A 18 6.87 -6.95 -5.04
N VAL A 19 6.10 -6.26 -4.20
CA VAL A 19 5.53 -6.77 -2.96
C VAL A 19 4.04 -6.51 -2.96
N ALA A 20 3.26 -7.59 -2.98
CA ALA A 20 1.80 -7.56 -2.91
C ALA A 20 1.32 -7.65 -1.46
N ILE A 21 0.59 -6.64 -1.01
CA ILE A 21 0.07 -6.53 0.37
C ILE A 21 -1.45 -6.64 0.34
N GLY A 22 -1.97 -7.68 0.98
CA GLY A 22 -3.41 -7.91 1.14
C GLY A 22 -3.97 -7.38 2.47
N PHE A 23 -5.28 -7.53 2.66
CA PHE A 23 -5.91 -7.32 3.97
C PHE A 23 -5.46 -8.37 4.99
N ASN A 24 -5.49 -8.02 6.27
CA ASN A 24 -5.36 -9.00 7.35
C ASN A 24 -6.56 -9.96 7.37
N ARG A 25 -6.40 -11.10 8.06
CA ARG A 25 -7.42 -12.18 8.12
C ARG A 25 -8.78 -11.67 8.62
N THR A 26 -8.79 -10.75 9.58
CA THR A 26 -10.02 -10.17 10.14
C THR A 26 -10.81 -9.39 9.10
N LYS A 27 -10.15 -8.55 8.30
CA LYS A 27 -10.82 -7.75 7.27
C LYS A 27 -11.14 -8.56 6.01
N GLN A 28 -10.37 -9.59 5.71
CA GLN A 28 -10.71 -10.56 4.66
C GLN A 28 -12.04 -11.26 4.94
N PHE A 29 -12.29 -11.65 6.20
CA PHE A 29 -13.55 -12.29 6.60
C PHE A 29 -14.77 -11.38 6.39
N LEU A 30 -14.67 -10.10 6.78
CA LEU A 30 -15.76 -9.13 6.62
C LEU A 30 -16.12 -8.85 5.16
N ARG A 31 -15.13 -8.90 4.25
CA ARG A 31 -15.36 -8.67 2.81
C ARG A 31 -15.77 -9.93 2.04
N ASN A 32 -15.60 -11.12 2.61
CA ASN A 32 -16.01 -12.37 1.98
C ASN A 32 -16.68 -13.33 2.99
N PRO A 33 -17.87 -12.99 3.50
CA PRO A 33 -18.61 -13.84 4.45
C PRO A 33 -18.97 -15.21 3.85
N ALA A 34 -19.06 -15.32 2.52
CA ALA A 34 -19.33 -16.57 1.80
C ALA A 34 -18.15 -17.56 1.83
N GLY A 35 -16.94 -17.13 2.19
CA GLY A 35 -15.76 -18.00 2.31
C GLY A 35 -15.83 -18.99 3.48
N PHE A 36 -16.75 -18.78 4.43
CA PHE A 36 -16.96 -19.67 5.59
C PHE A 36 -17.87 -20.87 5.28
N LEU A 37 -18.63 -20.85 4.17
CA LEU A 37 -19.59 -21.89 3.77
C LEU A 37 -19.04 -22.88 2.71
N GLY A 38 -17.71 -22.99 2.57
CA GLY A 38 -17.09 -24.21 2.08
C GLY A 38 -17.19 -24.56 0.58
N LEU A 39 -17.31 -23.60 -0.35
CA LEU A 39 -17.42 -23.95 -1.79
C LEU A 39 -16.61 -23.11 -2.80
N ARG A 40 -15.60 -22.34 -2.40
CA ARG A 40 -14.64 -21.76 -3.37
C ARG A 40 -13.20 -21.97 -2.92
N ARG A 41 -12.37 -22.50 -3.82
CA ARG A 41 -10.91 -22.61 -3.66
C ARG A 41 -10.38 -21.30 -3.07
N SER A 42 -9.54 -21.41 -2.05
CA SER A 42 -8.80 -20.31 -1.43
C SER A 42 -7.94 -19.63 -2.50
N SER A 43 -8.51 -18.68 -3.24
CA SER A 43 -7.74 -17.80 -4.09
C SER A 43 -6.88 -16.92 -3.17
N PRO A 44 -5.62 -16.65 -3.53
CA PRO A 44 -4.82 -15.69 -2.78
C PRO A 44 -5.63 -14.41 -2.60
N PRO A 45 -5.61 -13.79 -1.40
CA PRO A 45 -6.31 -12.54 -1.20
C PRO A 45 -5.84 -11.51 -2.23
N SER A 46 -6.77 -10.83 -2.89
CA SER A 46 -6.42 -9.83 -3.90
C SER A 46 -5.54 -8.75 -3.29
N PRO A 47 -4.47 -8.31 -3.99
CA PRO A 47 -3.59 -7.27 -3.48
C PRO A 47 -4.40 -5.99 -3.26
N GLN A 48 -4.14 -5.35 -2.14
CA GLN A 48 -4.74 -4.07 -1.76
C GLN A 48 -3.74 -2.93 -1.93
N VAL A 49 -2.46 -3.23 -1.75
CA VAL A 49 -1.34 -2.34 -2.06
C VAL A 49 -0.28 -3.17 -2.79
N ILE A 50 0.33 -2.60 -3.81
CA ILE A 50 1.50 -3.17 -4.49
C ILE A 50 2.60 -2.11 -4.43
N VAL A 51 3.76 -2.48 -3.92
CA VAL A 51 4.97 -1.66 -3.94
C VAL A 51 5.96 -2.34 -4.86
N ASN A 52 6.48 -1.62 -5.86
CA ASN A 52 7.45 -2.17 -6.79
C ASN A 52 8.58 -1.17 -7.10
N ASN A 53 9.53 -1.57 -7.94
CA ASN A 53 10.67 -0.73 -8.30
C ASN A 53 10.29 0.59 -9.00
N PHE A 54 9.11 0.66 -9.62
CA PHE A 54 8.64 1.84 -10.35
C PHE A 54 7.79 2.77 -9.48
N GLY A 55 7.04 2.25 -8.52
CA GLY A 55 6.15 3.05 -7.70
C GLY A 55 5.25 2.25 -6.78
N LEU A 56 4.09 2.85 -6.51
CA LEU A 56 3.08 2.38 -5.59
C LEU A 56 1.74 2.26 -6.30
N TRP A 57 1.00 1.19 -6.05
CA TRP A 57 -0.40 1.06 -6.46
C TRP A 57 -1.27 0.67 -5.26
N ALA A 58 -2.53 1.10 -5.25
CA ALA A 58 -3.48 0.70 -4.23
C ALA A 58 -4.91 0.54 -4.76
N ALA A 59 -5.63 -0.44 -4.21
CA ALA A 59 -7.02 -0.74 -4.52
C ALA A 59 -8.00 0.21 -3.81
N VAL A 60 -7.90 1.51 -4.10
CA VAL A 60 -8.80 2.56 -3.57
C VAL A 60 -9.27 3.48 -4.69
N ASP A 61 -10.49 3.98 -4.54
CA ASP A 61 -11.06 4.89 -5.53
C ASP A 61 -10.18 6.13 -5.70
N GLY A 62 -9.87 6.43 -6.97
CA GLY A 62 -9.05 7.57 -7.33
C GLY A 62 -7.54 7.34 -7.32
N PHE A 63 -7.06 6.16 -6.93
CA PHE A 63 -5.70 5.74 -7.23
C PHE A 63 -5.58 5.42 -8.73
N PRO A 64 -4.55 5.91 -9.44
CA PRO A 64 -4.37 5.61 -10.87
C PRO A 64 -4.27 4.10 -11.14
N GLU A 65 -4.93 3.61 -12.19
CA GLU A 65 -5.00 2.17 -12.53
C GLU A 65 -3.60 1.54 -12.72
N GLY A 66 -2.68 2.25 -13.38
CA GLY A 66 -1.30 1.81 -13.57
C GLY A 66 -0.36 2.07 -12.39
N GLY A 67 -0.88 2.60 -11.28
CA GLY A 67 -0.09 3.02 -10.12
C GLY A 67 0.48 4.43 -10.26
N VAL A 68 1.15 4.87 -9.20
CA VAL A 68 1.84 6.16 -9.11
C VAL A 68 3.34 5.90 -9.08
N PRO A 69 4.09 6.37 -10.09
CA PRO A 69 5.55 6.29 -10.09
C PRO A 69 6.18 7.03 -8.92
N TRP A 70 7.33 6.57 -8.41
CA TRP A 70 8.07 7.22 -7.32
C TRP A 70 8.33 8.71 -7.59
N ALA A 71 8.67 9.08 -8.83
CA ALA A 71 8.90 10.46 -9.25
C ALA A 71 7.68 11.39 -9.12
N ARG A 72 6.47 10.84 -8.94
CA ARG A 72 5.22 11.59 -8.77
C ARG A 72 4.71 11.61 -7.35
N ILE A 73 5.30 10.81 -6.45
CA ILE A 73 4.96 10.83 -5.02
C ILE A 73 5.76 11.96 -4.38
N LEU A 74 5.06 12.81 -3.62
CA LEU A 74 5.62 13.99 -2.98
C LEU A 74 5.96 13.72 -1.52
N GLU A 75 4.99 13.16 -0.81
CA GLU A 75 5.02 13.02 0.64
C GLU A 75 4.19 11.80 1.06
N VAL A 76 4.58 11.18 2.17
CA VAL A 76 3.84 10.07 2.79
C VAL A 76 3.65 10.40 4.26
N HIS A 77 2.40 10.41 4.70
CA HIS A 77 2.01 10.78 6.07
C HIS A 77 1.29 9.63 6.76
N ILE A 78 1.58 9.45 8.05
CA ILE A 78 0.78 8.58 8.91
C ILE A 78 -0.23 9.45 9.64
N THR A 79 -1.52 9.22 9.41
CA THR A 79 -2.60 9.87 10.15
C THR A 79 -3.18 8.89 11.17
N LYS A 80 -3.11 9.24 12.45
CA LYS A 80 -3.71 8.46 13.54
C LYS A 80 -5.10 9.00 13.86
N VAL A 81 -6.11 8.16 13.77
CA VAL A 81 -7.49 8.48 14.16
C VAL A 81 -7.94 7.42 15.15
N ASN A 82 -8.07 7.82 16.42
CA ASN A 82 -8.33 6.92 17.56
C ASN A 82 -7.30 5.77 17.61
N VAL A 83 -7.76 4.53 17.54
CA VAL A 83 -6.94 3.30 17.58
C VAL A 83 -6.46 2.85 16.20
N SER A 84 -6.79 3.59 15.13
CA SER A 84 -6.43 3.23 13.75
C SER A 84 -5.40 4.19 13.17
N SER A 85 -4.44 3.64 12.43
CA SER A 85 -3.46 4.41 11.66
C SER A 85 -3.74 4.25 10.18
N TYR A 86 -3.72 5.38 9.46
CA TYR A 86 -3.91 5.48 8.03
C TYR A 86 -2.63 6.02 7.39
N ILE A 87 -2.40 5.63 6.13
CA ILE A 87 -1.29 6.13 5.35
C ILE A 87 -1.88 6.99 4.23
N ASP A 88 -1.50 8.26 4.21
CA ASP A 88 -1.90 9.23 3.21
C ASP A 88 -0.70 9.52 2.31
N VAL A 89 -0.89 9.39 1.00
CA VAL A 89 0.14 9.57 -0.03
C VAL A 89 -0.22 10.77 -0.88
N SER A 90 0.60 11.81 -0.82
CA SER A 90 0.44 13.00 -1.65
C SER A 90 1.16 12.81 -2.97
N ILE A 91 0.46 13.06 -4.08
CA ILE A 91 0.95 12.82 -5.44
C ILE A 91 0.77 14.06 -6.32
N ARG A 92 1.64 14.21 -7.32
CA ARG A 92 1.44 15.16 -8.42
C ARG A 92 0.38 14.64 -9.40
N THR A 93 -0.55 15.51 -9.75
CA THR A 93 -1.53 15.24 -10.82
C THR A 93 -0.81 15.22 -12.17
N PRO A 94 -1.07 14.25 -13.08
CA PRO A 94 -0.35 14.18 -14.35
C PRO A 94 -0.48 15.45 -15.19
N ASP A 95 -1.69 15.99 -15.25
CA ASP A 95 -2.04 17.09 -16.17
C ASP A 95 -1.83 18.49 -15.57
N THR A 96 -1.60 18.57 -14.25
CA THR A 96 -1.43 19.83 -13.51
C THR A 96 -0.34 19.65 -12.45
N PRO A 97 0.94 19.87 -12.80
CA PRO A 97 2.08 19.59 -11.92
C PRO A 97 2.04 20.36 -10.59
N ASP A 98 1.44 21.55 -10.58
CA ASP A 98 1.27 22.38 -9.39
C ASP A 98 0.15 21.88 -8.47
N ARG A 99 -0.75 21.04 -8.99
CA ARG A 99 -1.89 20.51 -8.24
C ARG A 99 -1.52 19.19 -7.57
N ARG A 100 -1.52 19.22 -6.24
CA ARG A 100 -1.32 18.06 -5.38
C ARG A 100 -2.65 17.37 -5.09
N ARG A 101 -2.61 16.05 -4.99
CA ARG A 101 -3.74 15.23 -4.54
C ARG A 101 -3.25 14.25 -3.48
N THR A 102 -4.02 14.10 -2.41
CA THR A 102 -3.74 13.11 -1.36
C THR A 102 -4.65 11.90 -1.50
N LEU A 103 -4.06 10.71 -1.46
CA LEU A 103 -4.75 9.42 -1.58
C LEU A 103 -4.50 8.60 -0.32
N ARG A 104 -5.55 8.03 0.26
CA ARG A 104 -5.45 7.23 1.48
C ARG A 104 -5.34 5.75 1.12
N LEU A 105 -4.29 5.09 1.62
CA LEU A 105 -4.13 3.64 1.42
C LEU A 105 -5.19 2.84 2.21
N PRO A 106 -5.51 1.61 1.76
CA PRO A 106 -6.36 0.72 2.53
C PRO A 106 -5.77 0.46 3.92
N HIS A 107 -6.61 0.52 4.95
CA HIS A 107 -6.23 0.16 6.34
C HIS A 107 -6.38 -1.35 6.59
N MET A 108 -5.93 -1.83 7.77
CA MET A 108 -5.99 -3.24 8.19
C MET A 108 -5.34 -4.20 7.17
N LEU A 109 -4.14 -3.83 6.72
CA LEU A 109 -3.29 -4.66 5.86
C LEU A 109 -2.59 -5.76 6.65
N THR A 110 -1.98 -6.72 5.96
CA THR A 110 -1.10 -7.72 6.58
C THR A 110 0.19 -7.13 7.15
N VAL A 111 0.57 -5.94 6.68
CA VAL A 111 1.70 -5.15 7.18
C VAL A 111 1.17 -4.05 8.10
N ASP A 112 1.85 -3.83 9.22
CA ASP A 112 1.54 -2.73 10.12
C ASP A 112 1.68 -1.38 9.39
N PRO A 113 0.72 -0.44 9.54
CA PRO A 113 0.74 0.83 8.82
C PRO A 113 1.96 1.70 9.12
N GLU A 114 2.54 1.65 10.32
CA GLU A 114 3.76 2.41 10.62
C GLU A 114 4.97 1.80 9.92
N VAL A 115 5.06 0.46 9.91
CA VAL A 115 6.11 -0.27 9.18
C VAL A 115 6.01 0.00 7.68
N LEU A 116 4.79 -0.09 7.12
CA LEU A 116 4.56 0.14 5.70
C LEU A 116 4.89 1.58 5.31
N ALA A 117 4.43 2.58 6.07
CA ALA A 117 4.74 3.97 5.79
C ALA A 117 6.23 4.26 5.86
N LYS A 118 6.94 3.76 6.90
CA LYS A 118 8.39 3.89 7.00
C LYS A 118 9.10 3.29 5.80
N TRP A 119 8.68 2.10 5.37
CA TRP A 119 9.28 1.46 4.20
C TRP A 119 9.01 2.23 2.90
N ILE A 120 7.77 2.67 2.66
CA ILE A 120 7.45 3.49 1.48
C ILE A 120 8.28 4.78 1.48
N VAL A 121 8.48 5.43 2.64
CA VAL A 121 9.35 6.61 2.74
C VAL A 121 10.80 6.26 2.37
N MET A 122 11.33 5.13 2.81
CA MET A 122 12.67 4.69 2.42
C MET A 122 12.80 4.51 0.91
N GLU A 123 11.86 3.81 0.27
CA GLU A 123 11.87 3.65 -1.19
C GLU A 123 11.68 5.00 -1.92
N LEU A 124 10.87 5.90 -1.37
CA LEU A 124 10.68 7.25 -1.90
C LEU A 124 11.96 8.08 -1.86
N MET A 125 12.73 7.99 -0.77
CA MET A 125 14.03 8.67 -0.64
C MET A 125 15.09 8.10 -1.59
N GLU A 126 15.03 6.80 -1.88
CA GLU A 126 15.97 6.14 -2.79
C GLU A 126 15.64 6.35 -4.27
N ARG A 127 14.35 6.44 -4.64
CA ARG A 127 13.90 6.34 -6.04
C ARG A 127 13.08 7.54 -6.53
N GLY A 128 12.60 8.38 -5.62
CA GLY A 128 11.69 9.48 -5.91
C GLY A 128 12.36 10.84 -5.88
N ASN A 129 11.52 11.88 -5.79
CA ASN A 129 11.92 13.25 -5.58
C ASN A 129 10.98 13.92 -4.56
N PRO A 130 11.08 13.51 -3.28
CA PRO A 130 10.19 13.99 -2.22
C PRO A 130 10.39 15.48 -1.94
N ILE A 131 9.38 16.10 -1.33
CA ILE A 131 9.42 17.50 -0.86
C ILE A 131 9.86 17.55 0.61
#